data_AF-A0A285TV76-F1
#
_entry.id   AF-A0A285TV76-F1
#
_cell.length_a   1.000
_cell.length_b   1.000
_cell.length_c   1.000
_cell.angle_alpha   90.00
_cell.angle_beta   90.00
_cell.angle_gamma   90.00
#
_symmetry.space_group_name_H-M   'P 1'
#
loop_
_entity.id
_entity.type
_entity.pdbx_description
1 polymer ?
#
loop_
_entity_poly.entity_id
_entity_poly.type
_entity_poly.pdbx_seq_one_letter_code
_entity_poly.pdbx_strand_id
1 'polypeptide(L)'
;MQRTMKRCGLIVSAIVIGSALSGCTQTNKTQSIQVSQREHAWDQAITSDFQQTVGQGANRAAQALENLAMIQRTRTEPEPDPINEDALPEDLRRPTTVEWSGPAITLVRELAANIGYSFIETGNKPSSPAMIQVDIRDVSAAKAFEDIGLQVQTFAKIFVDPNKRRVEFKHRTAQKPGPEMRAQKRSPRSHK
;
A
#
# COMPACT_ATOMS: atom_id res chain seq x y z
N MET A 1 10.79 -75.08 13.20
CA MET A 1 11.18 -74.87 14.61
C MET A 1 12.21 -75.91 15.01
N GLN A 2 13.35 -75.64 15.64
CA GLN A 2 14.31 -74.55 15.52
C GLN A 2 15.65 -75.20 15.93
N ARG A 3 16.68 -75.03 15.09
CA ARG A 3 18.05 -75.55 15.28
C ARG A 3 18.82 -74.68 16.29
N THR A 4 19.80 -75.29 16.98
CA THR A 4 21.26 -74.98 16.99
C THR A 4 21.86 -75.44 18.32
N MET A 5 22.56 -76.59 18.36
CA MET A 5 24.00 -76.81 18.09
C MET A 5 24.94 -76.28 19.17
N LYS A 6 25.33 -77.18 20.09
CA LYS A 6 26.57 -77.16 20.88
C LYS A 6 27.64 -77.96 20.12
N ARG A 7 28.78 -77.36 19.76
CA ARG A 7 30.06 -78.04 19.42
C ARG A 7 31.21 -77.09 19.75
N CYS A 8 32.04 -77.45 20.74
CA CYS A 8 33.36 -78.07 20.58
C CYS A 8 34.39 -77.13 19.92
N GLY A 9 35.35 -76.67 20.72
CA GLY A 9 36.56 -76.00 20.24
C GLY A 9 37.66 -76.98 19.85
N LEU A 10 38.63 -76.50 19.07
CA LEU A 10 40.01 -76.99 19.02
C LEU A 10 40.90 -75.91 18.34
N ILE A 11 41.74 -75.15 19.06
CA ILE A 11 43.18 -75.30 19.38
C ILE A 11 44.16 -74.86 18.25
N VAL A 12 45.30 -74.31 18.70
CA VAL A 12 46.64 -74.08 18.07
C VAL A 12 46.88 -72.60 17.69
N SER A 13 47.61 -71.77 18.44
CA SER A 13 49.00 -71.80 18.95
C SER A 13 50.07 -71.33 17.94
N ALA A 14 50.47 -70.06 18.07
CA ALA A 14 51.80 -69.48 17.84
C ALA A 14 51.85 -68.15 18.65
N ILE A 15 52.48 -68.09 19.85
CA ILE A 15 53.90 -67.75 20.12
C ILE A 15 54.22 -66.29 19.67
N VAL A 16 54.65 -65.31 20.49
CA VAL A 16 55.12 -65.28 21.90
C VAL A 16 55.29 -63.82 22.40
N ILE A 17 55.04 -63.61 23.71
CA ILE A 17 55.61 -62.67 24.72
C ILE A 17 55.40 -61.14 24.59
N GLY A 18 54.84 -60.56 25.65
CA GLY A 18 55.06 -59.16 26.03
C GLY A 18 54.02 -58.61 27.01
N SER A 19 54.12 -58.96 28.29
CA SER A 19 53.33 -58.32 29.36
C SER A 19 53.96 -56.99 29.79
N ALA A 20 53.22 -55.88 29.63
CA ALA A 20 53.40 -54.68 30.44
C ALA A 20 52.03 -54.05 30.71
N LEU A 21 51.70 -53.94 32.00
CA LEU A 21 50.56 -53.21 32.52
C LEU A 21 50.71 -51.70 32.26
N SER A 22 49.58 -51.06 32.00
CA SER A 22 49.19 -49.70 32.43
C SER A 22 48.66 -48.86 31.28
N GLY A 23 47.37 -48.54 31.38
CA GLY A 23 46.71 -47.56 30.52
C GLY A 23 45.19 -47.71 30.54
N CYS A 24 44.53 -47.33 31.64
CA CYS A 24 43.32 -46.54 31.46
C CYS A 24 43.79 -45.29 30.68
N THR A 25 43.15 -44.83 29.61
CA THR A 25 41.98 -43.97 29.69
C THR A 25 41.36 -43.81 28.30
N GLN A 26 40.12 -43.29 28.30
CA GLN A 26 39.30 -42.99 27.13
C GLN A 26 38.66 -44.22 26.46
N THR A 27 37.75 -44.87 27.20
CA THR A 27 36.52 -45.33 26.54
C THR A 27 35.78 -44.05 26.11
N ASN A 28 36.07 -43.57 24.90
CA ASN A 28 35.23 -42.57 24.27
C ASN A 28 33.98 -43.33 23.84
N LYS A 29 32.98 -43.34 24.74
CA LYS A 29 31.64 -43.79 24.37
C LYS A 29 31.24 -42.88 23.23
N THR A 30 31.35 -43.36 22.00
CA THR A 30 30.64 -42.79 20.87
C THR A 30 29.18 -42.87 21.25
N GLN A 31 28.69 -41.80 21.88
CA GLN A 31 27.28 -41.55 21.99
C GLN A 31 26.85 -41.34 20.55
N SER A 32 26.38 -42.40 19.92
CA SER A 32 25.52 -42.28 18.77
C SER A 32 24.46 -41.28 19.19
N ILE A 33 24.48 -40.10 18.59
CA ILE A 33 23.36 -39.17 18.70
C ILE A 33 22.21 -39.94 18.05
N GLN A 34 21.45 -40.64 18.90
CA GLN A 34 20.13 -41.10 18.55
C GLN A 34 19.35 -39.81 18.38
N VAL A 35 19.31 -39.29 17.14
CA VAL A 35 18.29 -38.34 16.75
C VAL A 35 17.00 -39.15 16.83
N SER A 36 16.49 -39.28 18.05
CA SER A 36 15.19 -39.87 18.28
C SER A 36 14.28 -39.05 17.39
N GLN A 37 13.58 -39.74 16.49
CA GLN A 37 12.41 -39.22 15.83
C GLN A 37 11.45 -38.69 16.90
N ARG A 38 11.64 -37.43 17.31
CA ARG A 38 10.58 -36.58 17.87
C ARG A 38 9.72 -36.17 16.69
N GLU A 39 9.13 -37.18 16.06
CA GLU A 39 8.16 -37.02 14.99
C GLU A 39 6.78 -36.93 15.65
N HIS A 40 6.23 -35.71 15.61
CA HIS A 40 4.81 -35.41 15.45
C HIS A 40 3.81 -35.71 16.59
N ALA A 41 4.19 -35.50 17.85
CA ALA A 41 3.23 -35.07 18.86
C ALA A 41 3.36 -33.55 19.03
N TRP A 42 2.94 -32.77 18.03
CA TRP A 42 2.57 -31.39 18.32
C TRP A 42 1.40 -31.51 19.30
N ASP A 43 1.62 -31.15 20.57
CA ASP A 43 0.58 -31.14 21.59
C ASP A 43 -0.66 -30.48 20.97
N GLN A 44 -1.75 -31.24 20.87
CA GLN A 44 -2.98 -30.76 20.23
C GLN A 44 -3.43 -29.44 20.85
N ALA A 45 -3.11 -29.23 22.13
CA ALA A 45 -3.30 -27.99 22.88
C ALA A 45 -2.48 -26.79 22.34
N ILE A 46 -1.21 -26.98 21.99
CA ILE A 46 -0.36 -25.91 21.41
C ILE A 46 -0.85 -25.56 20.00
N THR A 47 -1.23 -26.56 19.22
CA THR A 47 -1.75 -26.35 17.86
C THR A 47 -3.10 -25.63 17.88
N SER A 48 -4.00 -25.99 18.81
CA SER A 48 -5.31 -25.33 18.93
C SER A 48 -5.20 -23.88 19.42
N ASP A 49 -4.32 -23.58 20.38
CA ASP A 49 -4.13 -22.21 20.88
C ASP A 49 -3.49 -21.31 19.81
N PHE A 50 -2.51 -21.83 19.07
CA PHE A 50 -1.93 -21.12 17.93
C PHE A 50 -2.96 -20.87 16.84
N GLN A 51 -3.75 -21.88 16.45
CA GLN A 51 -4.82 -21.72 15.47
C GLN A 51 -5.87 -20.70 15.94
N GLN A 52 -6.24 -20.71 17.22
CA GLN A 52 -7.14 -19.73 17.81
C GLN A 52 -6.54 -18.32 17.74
N THR A 53 -5.28 -18.15 18.11
CA THR A 53 -4.60 -16.84 18.10
C THR A 53 -4.46 -16.29 16.69
N VAL A 54 -4.06 -17.12 15.73
CA VAL A 54 -3.99 -16.74 14.30
C VAL A 54 -5.40 -16.43 13.77
N GLY A 55 -6.41 -17.23 14.11
CA GLY A 55 -7.80 -16.98 13.73
C GLY A 55 -8.33 -15.66 14.30
N GLN A 56 -8.04 -15.36 15.56
CA GLN A 56 -8.38 -14.08 16.19
C GLN A 56 -7.64 -12.91 15.53
N GLY A 57 -6.35 -13.08 15.20
CA GLY A 57 -5.56 -12.08 14.49
C GLY A 57 -6.14 -11.78 13.10
N ALA A 58 -6.45 -12.81 12.32
CA ALA A 58 -7.07 -12.69 11.00
C ALA A 58 -8.44 -12.01 11.07
N ASN A 59 -9.29 -12.39 12.03
CA ASN A 59 -10.61 -11.78 12.22
C ASN A 59 -10.51 -10.29 12.57
N ARG A 60 -9.59 -9.89 13.46
CA ARG A 60 -9.36 -8.48 13.79
C ARG A 60 -8.86 -7.69 12.57
N ALA A 61 -7.97 -8.27 11.76
CA ALA A 61 -7.49 -7.64 10.53
C ALA A 61 -8.63 -7.46 9.51
N ALA A 62 -9.46 -8.48 9.31
CA ALA A 62 -10.62 -8.40 8.42
C ALA A 62 -11.62 -7.31 8.87
N GLN A 63 -11.92 -7.23 10.18
CA GLN A 63 -12.78 -6.18 10.73
C GLN A 63 -12.18 -4.78 10.55
N ALA A 64 -10.86 -4.62 10.75
CA ALA A 64 -10.19 -3.34 10.53
C ALA A 64 -10.24 -2.90 9.06
N LEU A 65 -10.03 -3.83 8.12
CA LEU A 65 -10.11 -3.55 6.69
C LEU A 65 -11.54 -3.20 6.26
N GLU A 66 -12.56 -3.89 6.77
CA GLU A 66 -13.97 -3.57 6.51
C GLU A 66 -14.33 -2.17 7.02
N ASN A 67 -13.89 -1.82 8.23
CA ASN A 67 -14.09 -0.49 8.78
C ASN A 67 -13.40 0.60 7.95
N LEU A 68 -12.17 0.35 7.51
CA LEU A 68 -11.46 1.28 6.61
C LEU A 68 -12.18 1.41 5.27
N ALA A 69 -12.66 0.31 4.69
CA ALA A 69 -13.42 0.32 3.45
C ALA A 69 -14.73 1.13 3.59
N MET A 70 -15.45 0.98 4.71
CA MET A 70 -16.63 1.82 5.01
C MET A 70 -16.26 3.31 5.13
N ILE A 71 -15.18 3.64 5.83
CA ILE A 71 -14.70 5.02 5.94
C ILE A 71 -14.28 5.58 4.57
N GLN A 72 -13.60 4.78 3.75
CA GLN A 72 -13.19 5.20 2.41
C GLN A 72 -14.40 5.41 1.51
N ARG A 73 -15.42 4.54 1.56
CA ARG A 73 -16.67 4.72 0.81
C ARG A 73 -17.42 5.98 1.24
N THR A 74 -17.46 6.28 2.54
CA THR A 74 -18.10 7.53 3.02
C THR A 74 -17.30 8.80 2.71
N ARG A 75 -15.97 8.70 2.56
CA ARG A 75 -15.10 9.83 2.19
C ARG A 75 -14.98 10.05 0.68
N THR A 76 -15.14 9.00 -0.11
CA THR A 76 -15.00 9.07 -1.56
C THR A 76 -16.31 9.63 -2.11
N GLU A 77 -16.24 10.82 -2.67
CA GLU A 77 -17.35 11.42 -3.39
C GLU A 77 -17.61 10.55 -4.64
N PRO A 78 -18.88 10.21 -4.95
CA PRO A 78 -19.19 9.44 -6.15
C PRO A 78 -18.63 10.15 -7.38
N GLU A 79 -18.17 9.37 -8.37
CA GLU A 79 -17.76 9.93 -9.65
C GLU A 79 -18.94 10.73 -10.23
N PRO A 80 -18.70 11.95 -10.72
CA PRO A 80 -19.76 12.75 -11.32
C PRO A 80 -20.32 12.01 -12.55
N ASP A 81 -21.65 12.04 -12.70
CA ASP A 81 -22.29 11.50 -13.89
C ASP A 81 -21.73 12.20 -15.15
N PRO A 82 -21.58 11.47 -16.27
CA PRO A 82 -21.11 12.06 -17.52
C PRO A 82 -22.05 13.20 -17.95
N ILE A 83 -21.45 14.28 -18.45
CA ILE A 83 -22.18 15.49 -18.83
C ILE A 83 -23.12 15.17 -20.00
N ASN A 84 -24.41 15.48 -19.82
CA ASN A 84 -25.37 15.44 -20.93
C ASN A 84 -25.23 16.71 -21.77
N GLU A 85 -24.51 16.62 -22.88
CA GLU A 85 -24.21 17.75 -23.77
C GLU A 85 -25.45 18.33 -24.46
N ASP A 86 -26.51 17.53 -24.67
CA ASP A 86 -27.73 17.99 -25.35
C ASP A 86 -28.55 18.96 -24.50
N ALA A 87 -28.44 18.86 -23.17
CA ALA A 87 -29.11 19.73 -22.23
C ALA A 87 -28.37 21.07 -21.99
N LEU A 88 -27.19 21.25 -22.58
CA LEU A 88 -26.36 22.44 -22.36
C LEU A 88 -26.69 23.58 -23.33
N PRO A 89 -26.49 24.85 -22.90
CA PRO A 89 -26.54 26.00 -23.80
C PRO A 89 -25.52 25.89 -24.93
N GLU A 90 -25.84 26.52 -26.08
CA GLU A 90 -25.02 26.50 -27.29
C GLU A 90 -23.55 26.90 -27.01
N ASP A 91 -23.32 27.93 -26.19
CA ASP A 91 -21.98 28.41 -25.82
C ASP A 91 -21.04 27.30 -25.31
N LEU A 92 -21.57 26.35 -24.53
CA LEU A 92 -20.80 25.25 -23.94
C LEU A 92 -20.67 24.05 -24.89
N ARG A 93 -21.55 23.94 -25.88
CA ARG A 93 -21.53 22.89 -26.91
C ARG A 93 -20.60 23.23 -28.06
N ARG A 94 -20.23 24.50 -28.21
CA ARG A 94 -19.31 24.95 -29.26
C ARG A 94 -17.96 24.23 -29.17
N PRO A 95 -17.41 23.74 -30.29
CA PRO A 95 -16.11 23.12 -30.31
C PRO A 95 -15.02 24.13 -29.96
N THR A 96 -14.04 23.68 -29.17
CA THR A 96 -12.86 24.42 -28.79
C THR A 96 -11.62 23.59 -29.07
N THR A 97 -10.52 24.27 -29.38
CA THR A 97 -9.21 23.67 -29.55
C THR A 97 -8.24 24.44 -28.67
N VAL A 98 -7.54 23.72 -27.80
CA VAL A 98 -6.68 24.29 -26.76
C VAL A 98 -5.43 23.41 -26.65
N GLU A 99 -4.27 24.05 -26.79
CA GLU A 99 -2.98 23.47 -26.44
C GLU A 99 -2.37 24.33 -25.32
N TRP A 100 -2.10 23.71 -24.17
CA TRP A 100 -1.65 24.43 -22.98
C TRP A 100 -0.68 23.62 -22.13
N SER A 101 0.37 24.31 -21.66
CA SER A 101 1.33 23.84 -20.67
C SER A 101 1.52 24.93 -19.63
N GLY A 102 1.01 24.75 -18.41
CA GLY A 102 1.16 25.78 -17.39
C GLY A 102 0.20 25.68 -16.21
N PRO A 103 0.05 26.78 -15.45
CA PRO A 103 -0.91 26.84 -14.36
C PRO A 103 -2.34 26.65 -14.88
N ALA A 104 -3.07 25.70 -14.28
CA ALA A 104 -4.43 25.39 -14.69
C ALA A 104 -5.39 26.57 -14.59
N ILE A 105 -5.20 27.42 -13.58
CA ILE A 105 -6.06 28.58 -13.35
C ILE A 105 -6.01 29.58 -14.52
N THR A 106 -4.85 29.72 -15.17
CA THR A 106 -4.71 30.60 -16.33
C THR A 106 -5.50 30.05 -17.50
N LEU A 107 -5.36 28.75 -17.78
CA LEU A 107 -6.13 28.09 -18.84
C LEU A 107 -7.64 28.20 -18.63
N VAL A 108 -8.13 27.91 -17.41
CA VAL A 108 -9.57 27.97 -17.12
C VAL A 108 -10.12 29.38 -17.29
N ARG A 109 -9.34 30.40 -16.94
CA ARG A 109 -9.71 31.81 -17.15
C ARG A 109 -9.78 32.17 -18.62
N GLU A 110 -8.79 31.77 -19.42
CA GLU A 110 -8.76 32.02 -20.86
C GLU A 110 -9.89 31.29 -21.58
N LEU A 111 -10.14 30.03 -21.21
CA LEU A 111 -11.22 29.24 -21.78
C LEU A 111 -12.59 29.83 -21.42
N ALA A 112 -12.80 30.27 -20.18
CA ALA A 112 -14.02 30.96 -19.77
C ALA A 112 -14.25 32.26 -20.56
N ALA A 113 -13.19 33.05 -20.78
CA ALA A 113 -13.27 34.26 -21.59
C ALA A 113 -13.63 33.96 -23.06
N ASN A 114 -13.07 32.89 -23.65
CA ASN A 114 -13.36 32.48 -25.02
C ASN A 114 -14.83 32.12 -25.26
N ILE A 115 -15.51 31.55 -24.26
CA ILE A 115 -16.94 31.23 -24.35
C ILE A 115 -17.85 32.37 -23.85
N GLY A 116 -17.29 33.52 -23.45
CA GLY A 116 -18.04 34.67 -22.96
C GLY A 116 -18.57 34.53 -21.52
N TYR A 117 -17.91 33.71 -20.69
CA TYR A 117 -18.28 33.48 -19.30
C TYR A 117 -17.39 34.30 -18.35
N SER A 118 -17.96 34.75 -17.24
CA SER A 118 -17.22 35.38 -16.16
C SER A 118 -16.41 34.35 -15.36
N PHE A 119 -15.20 34.71 -14.93
CA PHE A 119 -14.34 33.83 -14.14
C PHE A 119 -14.24 34.30 -12.69
N ILE A 120 -14.38 33.39 -11.73
CA ILE A 120 -14.10 33.64 -10.31
C ILE A 120 -13.16 32.57 -9.72
N GLU A 121 -12.27 32.99 -8.84
CA GLU A 121 -11.39 32.12 -8.05
C GLU A 121 -11.86 32.14 -6.60
N THR A 122 -12.07 30.97 -6.00
CA THR A 122 -12.54 30.84 -4.61
C THR A 122 -11.73 29.81 -3.83
N GLY A 123 -11.83 29.86 -2.49
CA GLY A 123 -11.12 28.97 -1.59
C GLY A 123 -9.73 29.47 -1.20
N ASN A 124 -8.95 28.62 -0.53
CA ASN A 124 -7.62 28.97 -0.06
C ASN A 124 -6.57 28.58 -1.10
N LYS A 125 -5.91 29.58 -1.70
CA LYS A 125 -4.91 29.37 -2.74
C LYS A 125 -3.71 28.57 -2.20
N PRO A 126 -3.33 27.46 -2.85
CA PRO A 126 -2.16 26.69 -2.45
C PRO A 126 -0.87 27.49 -2.67
N SER A 127 0.18 27.16 -1.91
CA SER A 127 1.49 27.79 -2.07
C SER A 127 2.15 27.49 -3.42
N SER A 128 1.80 26.35 -4.03
CA SER A 128 2.23 25.98 -5.38
C SER A 128 1.03 25.90 -6.31
N PRO A 129 1.08 26.50 -7.51
CA PRO A 129 0.00 26.37 -8.48
C PRO A 129 -0.11 24.93 -9.00
N ALA A 130 -1.33 24.52 -9.38
CA ALA A 130 -1.57 23.26 -10.08
C ALA A 130 -1.13 23.40 -11.54
N MET A 131 -0.12 22.63 -11.93
CA MET A 131 0.42 22.59 -13.29
C MET A 131 -0.26 21.47 -14.08
N ILE A 132 -0.68 21.76 -15.30
CA ILE A 132 -1.35 20.81 -16.20
C ILE A 132 -0.79 20.90 -17.62
N GLN A 133 -1.00 19.81 -18.36
CA GLN A 133 -0.70 19.70 -19.79
C GLN A 133 -1.97 19.23 -20.50
N VAL A 134 -2.42 20.01 -21.49
CA VAL A 134 -3.67 19.77 -22.19
C VAL A 134 -3.46 19.94 -23.68
N ASP A 135 -3.88 18.97 -24.47
CA ASP A 135 -4.05 19.06 -25.92
C ASP A 135 -5.47 18.56 -26.24
N ILE A 136 -6.38 19.50 -26.48
CA ILE A 136 -7.79 19.25 -26.79
C ILE A 136 -8.06 19.81 -28.18
N ARG A 137 -8.68 19.02 -29.06
CA ARG A 137 -8.94 19.39 -30.45
C ARG A 137 -10.36 19.06 -30.84
N ASP A 138 -11.10 20.08 -31.27
CA ASP A 138 -12.47 19.96 -31.77
C ASP A 138 -13.43 19.26 -30.78
N VAL A 139 -13.32 19.63 -29.51
CA VAL A 139 -14.14 19.08 -28.41
C VAL A 139 -15.03 20.17 -27.85
N SER A 140 -16.24 19.85 -27.39
CA SER A 140 -17.13 20.83 -26.78
C SER A 140 -16.46 21.53 -25.58
N ALA A 141 -16.73 22.82 -25.39
CA ALA A 141 -16.17 23.55 -24.27
C ALA A 141 -16.52 22.92 -22.91
N ALA A 142 -17.72 22.32 -22.79
CA ALA A 142 -18.15 21.56 -21.63
C ALA A 142 -17.21 20.39 -21.31
N LYS A 143 -16.94 19.55 -22.31
CA LYS A 143 -16.02 18.42 -22.18
C LYS A 143 -14.58 18.87 -21.91
N ALA A 144 -14.16 20.00 -22.50
CA ALA A 144 -12.86 20.59 -22.19
C ALA A 144 -12.73 21.00 -20.72
N PHE A 145 -13.75 21.63 -20.13
CA PHE A 145 -13.76 21.93 -18.69
C PHE A 145 -13.77 20.66 -17.82
N GLU A 146 -14.47 19.62 -18.26
CA GLU A 146 -14.48 18.32 -17.58
C GLU A 146 -13.09 17.69 -17.55
N ASP A 147 -12.41 17.62 -18.71
CA ASP A 147 -11.07 17.03 -18.83
C ASP A 147 -10.05 17.80 -17.99
N ILE A 148 -10.09 19.14 -18.04
CA ILE A 148 -9.26 19.98 -17.17
C ILE A 148 -9.60 19.74 -15.70
N GLY A 149 -10.90 19.64 -15.37
CA GLY A 149 -11.41 19.34 -14.04
C GLY A 149 -10.86 18.04 -13.48
N LEU A 150 -10.83 16.99 -14.29
CA LEU A 150 -10.26 15.68 -13.94
C LEU A 150 -8.75 15.75 -13.68
N GLN A 151 -8.00 16.57 -14.43
CA GLN A 151 -6.57 16.76 -14.17
C GLN A 151 -6.31 17.54 -12.87
N VAL A 152 -7.17 18.51 -12.52
CA VAL A 152 -6.96 19.37 -11.34
C VAL A 152 -7.67 18.89 -10.08
N GLN A 153 -8.45 17.82 -10.13
CA GLN A 153 -9.34 17.35 -9.04
C GLN A 153 -8.67 17.20 -7.67
N THR A 154 -7.37 16.91 -7.65
CA THR A 154 -6.58 16.80 -6.42
C THR A 154 -6.36 18.15 -5.73
N PHE A 155 -6.25 19.23 -6.52
CA PHE A 155 -5.88 20.58 -6.07
C PHE A 155 -7.06 21.55 -6.06
N ALA A 156 -8.04 21.37 -6.95
CA ALA A 156 -9.17 22.26 -7.13
C ALA A 156 -10.39 21.54 -7.71
N LYS A 157 -11.54 22.21 -7.66
CA LYS A 157 -12.75 21.83 -8.39
C LYS A 157 -13.15 22.98 -9.32
N ILE A 158 -13.62 22.63 -10.51
CA ILE A 158 -14.14 23.60 -11.49
C ILE A 158 -15.67 23.48 -11.50
N PHE A 159 -16.36 24.60 -11.35
CA PHE A 159 -17.81 24.67 -11.47
C PHE A 159 -18.17 25.58 -12.63
N VAL A 160 -19.07 25.12 -13.50
CA VAL A 160 -19.61 25.91 -14.60
C VAL A 160 -21.10 26.09 -14.32
N ASP A 161 -21.53 27.35 -14.19
CA ASP A 161 -22.93 27.74 -14.04
C ASP A 161 -23.39 28.39 -15.35
N PRO A 162 -24.14 27.65 -16.20
CA PRO A 162 -24.61 28.17 -17.48
C PRO A 162 -25.65 29.28 -17.31
N ASN A 163 -26.45 29.26 -16.24
CA ASN A 163 -27.50 30.25 -15.98
C ASN A 163 -26.90 31.61 -15.60
N LYS A 164 -25.84 31.60 -14.79
CA LYS A 164 -25.12 32.83 -14.39
C LYS A 164 -23.98 33.21 -15.34
N ARG A 165 -23.74 32.42 -16.41
CA ARG A 165 -22.59 32.52 -17.32
C ARG A 165 -21.29 32.73 -16.56
N ARG A 166 -21.03 31.81 -15.62
CA ARG A 166 -19.91 31.91 -14.68
C ARG A 166 -19.16 30.58 -14.58
N VAL A 167 -17.83 30.69 -14.59
CA VAL A 167 -16.90 29.60 -14.27
C VAL A 167 -16.22 29.93 -12.95
N GLU A 168 -16.26 28.99 -12.01
CA GLU A 168 -15.62 29.09 -10.70
C GLU A 168 -14.50 28.06 -10.58
N PHE A 169 -13.30 28.54 -10.24
CA PHE A 169 -12.16 27.71 -9.88
C PHE A 169 -12.01 27.71 -8.36
N LYS A 170 -12.43 26.62 -7.71
CA LYS A 170 -12.44 26.49 -6.26
C LYS A 170 -11.27 25.64 -5.79
N HIS A 171 -10.32 26.25 -5.10
CA HIS A 171 -9.18 25.52 -4.52
C HIS A 171 -9.63 24.55 -3.43
N ARG A 172 -9.09 23.33 -3.48
CA ARG A 172 -9.19 22.38 -2.37
C ARG A 172 -8.25 22.88 -1.29
N THR A 173 -8.77 23.11 -0.10
CA THR A 173 -7.92 23.48 1.04
C THR A 173 -6.79 22.48 1.18
N ALA A 174 -5.55 22.96 1.13
CA ALA A 174 -4.39 22.14 1.46
C ALA A 174 -4.67 21.46 2.80
N GLN A 175 -4.78 20.13 2.78
CA GLN A 175 -4.89 19.34 4.00
C GLN A 175 -3.65 19.71 4.81
N LYS A 176 -3.83 20.45 5.92
CA LYS A 176 -2.71 20.82 6.79
C LYS A 176 -1.93 19.53 7.05
N PRO A 177 -0.61 19.47 6.80
CA PRO A 177 0.17 18.34 7.27
C PRO A 177 -0.13 18.20 8.75
N GLY A 178 -0.55 16.99 9.16
CA GLY A 178 -0.95 16.73 10.53
C GLY A 178 0.14 17.15 11.51
N PRO A 179 -0.20 17.49 12.76
CA PRO A 179 0.72 18.07 13.75
C PRO A 179 1.95 17.20 14.11
N GLU A 180 2.14 16.03 13.51
CA GLU A 180 3.18 15.06 13.84
C GLU A 180 4.59 15.47 13.38
N MET A 181 4.73 16.32 12.35
CA MET A 181 6.07 16.71 11.84
C MET A 181 6.78 17.81 12.62
N ARG A 182 6.13 18.42 13.63
CA ARG A 182 6.72 19.58 14.35
C ARG A 182 7.51 19.22 15.62
N ALA A 183 7.46 17.98 16.10
CA ALA A 183 7.98 17.64 17.43
C ALA A 183 9.43 17.08 17.47
N GLN A 184 10.03 16.67 16.35
CA GLN A 184 11.34 15.98 16.38
C GLN A 184 12.58 16.88 16.24
N LYS A 185 12.44 18.20 16.09
CA LYS A 185 13.59 19.11 15.88
C LYS A 185 14.02 19.89 17.12
N ARG A 186 13.95 19.30 18.31
CA ARG A 186 14.53 19.87 19.54
C ARG A 186 15.29 18.81 20.36
N SER A 187 16.52 18.53 19.96
CA SER A 187 17.55 18.09 20.92
C SER A 187 18.94 18.51 20.44
N PRO A 188 19.57 19.52 21.07
CA PRO A 188 21.01 19.54 21.24
C PRO A 188 21.32 18.86 22.58
N ARG A 189 21.88 17.64 22.53
CA ARG A 189 22.68 17.09 23.63
C ARG A 189 23.84 18.05 23.88
N SER A 190 23.77 18.80 24.97
CA SER A 190 24.93 19.49 25.52
C SER A 190 25.59 18.56 26.54
N HIS A 191 26.70 17.95 26.15
CA HIS A 191 27.63 17.33 27.09
C HIS A 191 28.38 18.43 27.84
N LYS A 192 28.27 18.45 29.16
CA LYS A 192 29.32 18.91 30.07
C LYS A 192 29.22 18.11 31.37
#